data_AF-A0A0C2UWQ0-F1
#
_entry.id   AF-A0A0C2UWQ0-F1
#
_cell.length_a   1.000
_cell.length_b   1.000
_cell.length_c   1.000
_cell.angle_alpha   90.00
_cell.angle_beta   90.00
_cell.angle_gamma   90.00
#
_symmetry.space_group_name_H-M   'P 1'
#
loop_
_entity.id
_entity.type
_entity.pdbx_description
1 polymer ?
#
loop_
_entity_poly.entity_id
_entity_poly.type
_entity_poly.pdbx_seq_one_letter_code
_entity_poly.pdbx_strand_id
1 'polypeptide(L)'
;MVTLRLRDILLIGAGLAFLGWAVAPPSSLSLNESCGPGNGPPMLSAALFPGSFWEKQLVVVLAERDELLARPARRARIDAQIQAEASAIEGRMERLNREQSRVDDRAEKERRDMAEQSARLKRVAWLMGCEGEIRQRLAN
;
A
#
# COMPACT_ATOMS: atom_id res chain seq x y z
N MET A 1 28.01 -37.51 -29.54
CA MET A 1 27.59 -36.16 -29.97
C MET A 1 26.08 -36.10 -29.90
N VAL A 2 25.52 -35.27 -29.02
CA VAL A 2 24.06 -35.11 -28.88
C VAL A 2 23.61 -34.09 -29.94
N THR A 3 22.94 -34.56 -30.99
CA THR A 3 22.27 -33.69 -31.95
C THR A 3 20.97 -33.20 -31.32
N LEU A 4 21.04 -32.09 -30.57
CA LEU A 4 19.87 -31.43 -30.00
C LEU A 4 18.91 -31.04 -31.15
N ARG A 5 17.70 -31.61 -31.14
CA ARG A 5 16.67 -31.26 -32.11
C ARG A 5 16.19 -29.83 -31.82
N LEU A 6 15.76 -29.10 -32.85
CA LEU A 6 15.20 -27.75 -32.70
C LEU A 6 14.10 -27.66 -31.63
N ARG A 7 13.31 -28.75 -31.49
CA ARG A 7 12.29 -28.91 -30.44
C ARG A 7 12.89 -28.90 -29.02
N ASP A 8 14.04 -29.53 -28.81
CA ASP A 8 14.69 -29.58 -27.49
C ASP A 8 15.25 -28.20 -27.14
N ILE A 9 15.82 -27.49 -28.11
CA ILE A 9 16.28 -26.10 -27.93
C ILE A 9 15.11 -25.18 -27.58
N LEU A 10 13.96 -25.33 -28.25
CA LEU A 10 12.74 -24.59 -27.95
C LEU A 10 12.20 -24.89 -26.55
N LEU A 11 12.16 -26.15 -26.15
CA LEU A 11 11.69 -26.55 -24.81
C LEU A 11 12.64 -26.06 -23.72
N ILE A 12 13.95 -26.14 -23.93
CA ILE A 12 14.95 -25.61 -23.01
C ILE A 12 14.83 -24.08 -22.92
N GLY A 13 14.68 -23.39 -24.05
CA GLY A 13 14.48 -21.94 -24.11
C GLY A 13 13.21 -21.50 -23.38
N ALA A 14 12.09 -22.19 -23.60
CA ALA A 14 10.83 -21.92 -22.90
C ALA A 14 10.93 -22.19 -21.39
N GLY A 15 11.60 -23.28 -21.00
CA GLY A 15 11.85 -23.60 -19.59
C GLY A 15 12.69 -22.54 -18.88
N LEU A 16 13.76 -22.06 -19.53
CA LEU A 16 14.61 -20.99 -19.00
C LEU A 16 13.86 -19.66 -18.91
N ALA A 17 13.04 -19.32 -19.91
CA ALA A 17 12.20 -18.13 -19.86
C ALA A 17 11.18 -18.19 -18.72
N PHE A 18 10.56 -19.36 -18.49
CA PHE A 18 9.62 -19.57 -17.39
C PHE A 18 10.30 -19.47 -16.02
N LEU A 19 11.49 -20.04 -15.87
CA LEU A 19 12.29 -19.91 -14.65
C LEU A 19 12.71 -18.46 -14.39
N GLY A 20 13.15 -17.73 -15.42
CA GLY A 20 13.49 -16.32 -15.31
C GLY A 20 12.30 -15.46 -14.89
N TRP A 21 11.11 -15.74 -15.43
CA TRP A 21 9.88 -15.06 -15.03
C TRP A 21 9.45 -15.39 -13.59
N ALA A 22 9.58 -16.65 -13.17
CA ALA A 22 9.18 -17.09 -11.82
C ALA A 22 10.05 -16.49 -10.70
N VAL A 23 11.30 -16.13 -11.01
CA VAL A 23 12.26 -15.54 -10.05
C VAL A 23 12.37 -14.03 -10.21
N ALA A 24 11.68 -13.44 -11.20
CA ALA A 24 11.70 -12.01 -11.41
C ALA A 24 11.15 -11.28 -10.17
N PRO A 25 11.76 -10.15 -9.76
CA PRO A 25 11.32 -9.44 -8.58
C PRO A 25 9.89 -8.91 -8.76
N PRO A 26 9.02 -9.12 -7.75
CA PRO A 26 7.59 -8.81 -7.84
C PRO A 26 7.35 -7.31 -8.05
N SER A 27 6.34 -7.00 -8.87
CA SER A 27 5.88 -5.63 -9.13
C SER A 27 4.85 -5.13 -8.12
N SER A 28 4.43 -5.97 -7.18
CA SER A 28 3.55 -5.63 -6.07
C SER A 28 4.32 -5.59 -4.76
N LEU A 29 3.75 -4.92 -3.75
CA LEU A 29 4.31 -4.82 -2.42
C LEU A 29 4.48 -6.23 -1.85
N SER A 30 5.71 -6.61 -1.53
CA SER A 30 6.05 -7.95 -1.03
C SER A 30 6.94 -7.86 0.20
N LEU A 31 6.57 -6.99 1.13
CA LEU A 31 7.29 -6.74 2.37
C LEU A 31 6.47 -7.23 3.57
N ASN A 32 7.17 -7.71 4.60
CA ASN A 32 6.58 -8.06 5.89
C ASN A 32 6.60 -6.86 6.87
N GLU A 33 6.02 -7.02 8.06
CA GLU A 33 5.99 -5.97 9.10
C GLU A 33 7.38 -5.43 9.49
N SER A 34 8.45 -6.23 9.29
CA SER A 34 9.83 -5.85 9.54
C SER A 34 10.57 -5.32 8.30
N CYS A 35 9.85 -4.90 7.26
CA CYS A 35 10.40 -4.37 6.00
C CYS A 35 11.37 -5.33 5.28
N GLY A 36 11.30 -6.63 5.58
CA GLY A 36 11.99 -7.69 4.89
C GLY A 36 11.14 -8.27 3.75
N PRO A 37 11.75 -9.03 2.82
CA PRO A 37 11.00 -9.70 1.77
C PRO A 37 9.99 -10.68 2.39
N GLY A 38 8.79 -10.74 1.81
CA GLY A 38 7.78 -11.72 2.16
C GLY A 38 8.23 -13.15 1.84
N ASN A 39 7.50 -14.12 2.38
CA ASN A 39 7.84 -15.53 2.20
C ASN A 39 7.68 -15.99 0.74
N GLY A 40 8.47 -16.98 0.33
CA GLY A 40 8.36 -17.63 -0.99
C GLY A 40 9.14 -16.91 -2.10
N PRO A 41 8.55 -16.68 -3.28
CA PRO A 41 9.23 -16.06 -4.43
C PRO A 41 9.90 -14.68 -4.15
N PRO A 42 9.32 -13.78 -3.32
CA PRO A 42 9.96 -12.52 -2.96
C PRO A 42 11.28 -12.71 -2.20
N MET A 43 11.36 -13.70 -1.30
CA MET A 43 12.60 -14.01 -0.58
C MET A 43 13.70 -14.52 -1.51
N LEU A 44 13.36 -15.39 -2.47
CA LEU A 44 14.31 -15.89 -3.46
C LEU A 44 14.80 -14.79 -4.41
N SER A 45 13.89 -13.93 -4.88
CA SER A 45 14.26 -12.80 -5.75
C SER A 45 15.11 -11.76 -5.01
N ALA A 46 14.85 -11.50 -3.73
CA ALA A 46 15.70 -10.63 -2.90
C ALA A 46 17.11 -11.21 -2.69
N ALA A 47 17.24 -12.54 -2.61
CA ALA A 47 18.53 -13.21 -2.47
C ALA A 47 19.32 -13.27 -3.79
N LEU A 48 18.65 -13.52 -4.91
CA LEU A 48 19.29 -13.68 -6.23
C LEU A 48 19.54 -12.34 -6.93
N PHE A 49 18.65 -11.37 -6.75
CA PHE A 49 18.69 -10.07 -7.42
C PHE A 49 18.46 -8.91 -6.45
N PRO A 50 19.32 -8.74 -5.43
CA PRO A 50 19.08 -7.81 -4.32
C PRO A 50 18.83 -6.37 -4.79
N GLY A 51 19.70 -5.80 -5.64
CA GLY A 51 19.55 -4.43 -6.12
C GLY A 51 18.22 -4.19 -6.83
N SER A 52 17.93 -4.98 -7.87
CA SER A 52 16.69 -4.81 -8.66
C SER A 52 15.41 -5.11 -7.87
N PHE A 53 15.48 -6.01 -6.88
CA PHE A 53 14.37 -6.28 -5.96
C PHE A 53 14.08 -5.05 -5.11
N TRP A 54 15.10 -4.52 -4.43
CA TRP A 54 14.95 -3.38 -3.53
C TRP A 54 14.58 -2.09 -4.28
N GLU A 55 15.10 -1.88 -5.49
CA GLU A 55 14.68 -0.76 -6.36
C GLU A 55 13.18 -0.86 -6.71
N LYS A 56 12.70 -2.03 -7.14
CA LYS A 56 11.28 -2.21 -7.45
C LYS A 56 10.40 -2.05 -6.23
N GLN A 57 10.80 -2.62 -5.09
CA GLN A 57 10.05 -2.47 -3.84
C GLN A 57 10.02 -1.01 -3.38
N LEU A 58 11.11 -0.25 -3.56
CA LEU A 58 11.14 1.19 -3.27
C LEU A 58 10.12 1.96 -4.13
N VAL A 59 10.07 1.68 -5.43
CA VAL A 59 9.09 2.32 -6.34
C VAL A 59 7.65 2.01 -5.90
N VAL A 60 7.37 0.77 -5.53
CA VAL A 60 6.02 0.37 -5.09
C VAL A 60 5.65 1.01 -3.75
N VAL A 61 6.58 1.05 -2.79
CA VAL A 61 6.39 1.71 -1.48
C VAL A 61 6.09 3.19 -1.67
N LEU A 62 6.85 3.89 -2.53
CA LEU A 62 6.63 5.30 -2.83
C LEU A 62 5.27 5.53 -3.50
N ALA A 63 4.92 4.71 -4.50
CA ALA A 63 3.64 4.82 -5.19
C ALA A 63 2.45 4.60 -4.24
N GLU A 64 2.51 3.59 -3.36
CA GLU A 64 1.43 3.30 -2.43
C GLU A 64 1.31 4.37 -1.33
N ARG A 65 2.46 4.87 -0.84
CA ARG A 65 2.49 6.01 0.10
C ARG A 65 1.87 7.25 -0.55
N ASP A 66 2.27 7.60 -1.76
CA ASP A 66 1.79 8.79 -2.46
C ASP A 66 0.30 8.66 -2.80
N GLU A 67 -0.17 7.47 -3.17
CA GLU A 67 -1.59 7.20 -3.35
C GLU A 67 -2.38 7.38 -2.03
N LEU A 68 -1.86 6.82 -0.93
CA LEU A 68 -2.45 6.98 0.40
C LEU A 68 -2.38 8.43 0.90
N LEU A 69 -1.40 9.23 0.49
CA LEU A 69 -1.28 10.65 0.85
C LEU A 69 -2.03 11.59 -0.11
N ALA A 70 -2.34 11.18 -1.33
CA ALA A 70 -3.13 11.96 -2.29
C ALA A 70 -4.65 11.85 -2.04
N ARG A 71 -5.12 10.70 -1.54
CA ARG A 71 -6.54 10.48 -1.19
C ARG A 71 -7.17 11.42 -0.13
N PRO A 72 -6.48 12.09 0.83
CA PRO A 72 -7.08 13.00 1.80
C PRO A 72 -7.21 14.46 1.29
N ALA A 73 -6.40 14.92 0.32
CA ALA A 73 -6.45 16.31 -0.14
C ALA A 73 -7.78 16.67 -0.81
N ARG A 74 -8.47 15.70 -1.42
CA ARG A 74 -9.83 15.88 -1.94
C ARG A 74 -10.90 15.95 -0.84
N ARG A 75 -10.77 15.18 0.24
CA ARG A 75 -11.77 15.18 1.33
C ARG A 75 -11.58 16.34 2.30
N ALA A 76 -10.37 16.74 2.65
CA ALA A 76 -10.16 17.91 3.52
C ALA A 76 -10.77 19.21 2.95
N ARG A 77 -10.80 19.35 1.62
CA ARG A 77 -11.51 20.47 0.96
C ARG A 77 -13.03 20.34 1.04
N ILE A 78 -13.55 19.12 0.93
CA ILE A 78 -14.98 18.83 1.04
C ILE A 78 -15.43 18.96 2.49
N ASP A 79 -14.68 18.47 3.46
CA ASP A 79 -14.98 18.58 4.90
C ASP A 79 -14.88 20.03 5.38
N ALA A 80 -13.93 20.82 4.87
CA ALA A 80 -13.88 22.26 5.14
C ALA A 80 -15.08 23.02 4.53
N GLN A 81 -15.55 22.61 3.34
CA GLN A 81 -16.78 23.15 2.75
C GLN A 81 -18.02 22.71 3.54
N ILE A 82 -18.11 21.45 3.96
CA ILE A 82 -19.21 20.92 4.77
C ILE A 82 -19.22 21.56 6.16
N GLN A 83 -18.07 21.81 6.81
CA GLN A 83 -17.99 22.52 8.09
C GLN A 83 -18.41 23.99 7.95
N ALA A 84 -18.00 24.66 6.87
CA ALA A 84 -18.47 26.01 6.58
C ALA A 84 -19.99 26.05 6.38
N GLU A 85 -20.57 25.07 5.68
CA GLU A 85 -22.02 24.94 5.49
C GLU A 85 -22.77 24.51 6.76
N ALA A 86 -22.19 23.65 7.60
CA ALA A 86 -22.77 23.21 8.87
C ALA A 86 -22.83 24.36 9.91
N SER A 87 -21.82 25.23 9.92
CA SER A 87 -21.79 26.41 10.81
C SER A 87 -22.89 27.43 10.51
N ALA A 88 -23.45 27.42 9.29
CA ALA A 88 -24.61 28.23 8.93
C ALA A 88 -25.95 27.63 9.37
N ILE A 89 -25.99 26.34 9.72
CA ILE A 89 -27.21 25.58 10.07
C ILE A 89 -27.34 25.39 11.60
N GLU A 90 -26.24 25.48 12.35
CA GLU A 90 -26.20 25.33 13.81
C GLU A 90 -26.95 26.44 14.59
N GLY A 91 -27.19 27.61 13.98
CA GLY A 91 -27.92 28.72 14.61
C GLY A 91 -29.41 28.48 14.93
N ARG A 92 -29.97 27.30 14.59
CA ARG A 92 -31.38 26.94 14.90
C ARG A 92 -31.56 25.54 15.53
N MET A 93 -30.48 24.81 15.80
CA MET A 93 -30.52 23.39 16.18
C MET A 93 -30.64 23.13 17.70
N GLU A 94 -30.80 24.19 18.51
CA GLU A 94 -30.81 24.09 19.97
C GLU A 94 -32.19 23.76 20.58
N ARG A 95 -33.27 23.67 19.78
CA ARG A 95 -34.63 23.53 20.34
C ARG A 95 -35.38 22.23 20.10
N LEU A 96 -34.83 21.25 19.39
CA LEU A 96 -35.52 19.97 19.18
C LEU A 96 -34.60 18.78 19.43
N ASN A 97 -34.22 18.67 20.71
CA ASN A 97 -33.72 17.49 21.40
C ASN A 97 -34.77 16.34 21.46
N ARG A 98 -35.42 16.04 20.34
CA ARG A 98 -36.31 14.88 20.16
C ARG A 98 -35.72 14.01 19.06
N GLU A 99 -34.87 13.07 19.44
CA GLU A 99 -34.55 11.79 18.76
C GLU A 99 -33.16 11.33 19.21
N GLN A 100 -33.11 10.81 20.44
CA GLN A 100 -31.90 10.34 21.12
C GLN A 100 -31.19 9.18 20.37
N SER A 101 -31.87 8.50 19.42
CA SER A 101 -31.27 7.47 18.56
C SER A 101 -30.25 7.99 17.54
N ARG A 102 -30.29 9.26 17.11
CA ARG A 102 -29.34 9.78 16.10
C ARG A 102 -27.96 10.11 16.66
N VAL A 103 -27.84 10.28 17.98
CA VAL A 103 -26.57 10.62 18.64
C VAL A 103 -25.69 9.38 18.77
N ASP A 104 -26.28 8.22 19.11
CA ASP A 104 -25.56 6.95 19.14
C ASP A 104 -25.06 6.54 17.74
N ASP A 105 -25.89 6.71 16.70
CA ASP A 105 -25.48 6.44 15.30
C ASP A 105 -24.34 7.35 14.83
N ARG A 106 -24.33 8.62 15.28
CA ARG A 106 -23.27 9.58 14.94
C ARG A 106 -21.97 9.28 15.69
N ALA A 107 -22.05 8.93 16.98
CA ALA A 107 -20.89 8.54 17.77
C ALA A 107 -20.27 7.21 17.29
N GLU A 108 -21.10 6.24 16.90
CA GLU A 108 -20.67 4.98 16.29
C GLU A 108 -19.98 5.22 14.94
N LYS A 109 -20.54 6.11 14.11
CA LYS A 109 -19.95 6.52 12.83
C LYS A 109 -18.62 7.23 13.01
N GLU A 110 -18.54 8.19 13.93
CA GLU A 110 -17.29 8.91 14.23
C GLU A 110 -16.21 7.95 14.76
N ARG A 111 -16.56 6.96 15.57
CA ARG A 111 -15.62 5.91 16.01
C ARG A 111 -15.09 5.06 14.86
N ARG A 112 -15.95 4.69 13.90
CA ARG A 112 -15.54 3.93 12.70
C ARG A 112 -14.65 4.78 11.79
N ASP A 113 -15.01 6.03 11.57
CA ASP A 113 -14.22 6.97 10.77
C ASP A 113 -12.83 7.20 11.42
N MET A 114 -12.76 7.33 12.75
CA MET A 114 -11.48 7.42 13.48
C MET A 114 -10.68 6.12 13.41
N ALA A 115 -11.33 4.96 13.49
CA ALA A 115 -10.66 3.67 13.36
C ALA A 115 -10.04 3.50 11.97
N GLU A 116 -10.78 3.84 10.90
CA GLU A 116 -10.29 3.83 9.52
C GLU A 116 -9.12 4.79 9.32
N GLN A 117 -9.19 6.00 9.87
CA GLN A 117 -8.10 6.97 9.82
C GLN A 117 -6.85 6.46 10.56
N SER A 118 -7.03 5.84 11.73
CA SER A 118 -5.93 5.29 12.52
C SER A 118 -5.23 4.14 11.81
N ALA A 119 -5.98 3.24 11.16
CA ALA A 119 -5.42 2.12 10.38
C ALA A 119 -4.65 2.63 9.16
N ARG A 120 -5.16 3.68 8.50
CA ARG A 120 -4.48 4.32 7.37
C ARG A 120 -3.17 4.99 7.79
N LEU A 121 -3.17 5.77 8.87
CA LEU A 121 -1.97 6.42 9.38
C LEU A 121 -0.91 5.40 9.80
N LYS A 122 -1.32 4.28 10.43
CA LYS A 122 -0.43 3.15 10.73
C LYS A 122 0.21 2.58 9.47
N ARG A 123 -0.57 2.38 8.40
CA ARG A 123 -0.05 1.88 7.12
C ARG A 123 0.95 2.84 6.46
N VAL A 124 0.67 4.14 6.50
CA VAL A 124 1.60 5.16 6.00
C VAL A 124 2.89 5.20 6.81
N ALA A 125 2.78 5.13 8.15
CA ALA A 125 3.95 5.10 9.03
C ALA A 125 4.83 3.87 8.76
N TRP A 126 4.21 2.71 8.56
CA TRP A 126 4.91 1.49 8.17
C TRP A 126 5.61 1.63 6.80
N LEU A 127 4.93 2.17 5.78
CA LEU A 127 5.54 2.42 4.45
C LEU A 127 6.74 3.36 4.54
N MET A 128 6.66 4.43 5.33
CA MET A 128 7.79 5.35 5.53
C MET A 128 8.96 4.69 6.28
N GLY A 129 8.67 3.81 7.24
CA GLY A 129 9.69 3.00 7.91
C GLY A 129 10.43 2.11 6.92
N CYS A 130 9.69 1.40 6.06
CA CYS A 130 10.29 0.54 5.05
C CYS A 130 11.05 1.31 3.97
N GLU A 131 10.60 2.51 3.56
CA GLU A 131 11.35 3.37 2.65
C GLU A 131 12.77 3.66 3.16
N GLY A 132 12.90 4.00 4.45
CA GLY A 132 14.19 4.27 5.08
C GLY A 132 15.12 3.06 5.07
N GLU A 133 14.58 1.89 5.44
CA GLU A 133 15.35 0.65 5.49
C GLU A 133 15.77 0.17 4.09
N ILE A 134 14.89 0.28 3.10
CA ILE A 134 15.20 -0.09 1.71
C ILE A 134 16.29 0.82 1.14
N ARG A 135 16.23 2.14 1.40
CA ARG A 135 17.29 3.07 0.99
C ARG A 135 18.62 2.74 1.64
N GLN A 136 18.62 2.36 2.92
CA GLN A 136 19.84 1.95 3.61
C GLN A 136 20.42 0.67 3.01
N ARG A 137 19.58 -0.29 2.61
CA ARG A 137 20.01 -1.52 1.92
C ARG A 137 20.54 -1.28 0.50
N LEU A 138 20.05 -0.25 -0.19
CA LEU A 138 20.54 0.15 -1.52
C LEU A 138 21.83 0.98 -1.47
N ALA A 139 22.11 1.63 -0.34
CA ALA A 139 23.32 2.43 -0.14
C ALA A 139 24.54 1.61 0.31
N ASN A 140 24.31 0.38 0.79
CA ASN A 140 25.34 -0.58 1.23
C ASN A 140 25.64 -1.59 0.11
#